data_AF-A0A1D7XBD5-F1
#
_entry.id   AF-A0A1D7XBD5-F1
#
_cell.length_a   1.000
_cell.length_b   1.000
_cell.length_c   1.000
_cell.angle_alpha   90.00
_cell.angle_beta   90.00
_cell.angle_gamma   90.00
#
_symmetry.space_group_name_H-M   'P 1'
#
loop_
_entity.id
_entity.type
_entity.pdbx_description
1 polymer ?
#
loop_
_entity_poly.entity_id
_entity_poly.type
_entity_poly.pdbx_seq_one_letter_code
_entity_poly.pdbx_strand_id
1 'polypeptide(L)'
;MLFTFDLQTQAKEAMIDITHLAAKTVKEAGIKEGFCLVYVPHTTAGVTINENADPDVVTDILAALARIVPAGGYRHGEGNSPAHIKASLMGSNQTVVIHEGRLVLGTWQGIYFCEFDGPRRRKVHVKVWEG
;
A
#
# COMPACT_ATOMS: atom_id res chain seq x y z
N MET A 1 7.38 -17.66 -1.97
CA MET A 1 6.34 -17.77 -3.03
C MET A 1 5.80 -16.37 -3.38
N LEU A 2 5.49 -16.06 -4.64
CA LEU A 2 4.97 -14.75 -5.10
C LEU A 2 3.49 -14.87 -5.51
N PHE A 3 2.65 -14.00 -4.96
CA PHE A 3 1.23 -13.86 -5.27
C PHE A 3 0.97 -12.49 -5.89
N THR A 4 0.03 -12.42 -6.84
CA THR A 4 -0.38 -11.17 -7.48
C THR A 4 -1.88 -10.99 -7.35
N PHE A 5 -2.30 -9.82 -6.89
CA PHE A 5 -3.70 -9.46 -6.75
C PHE A 5 -4.01 -8.25 -7.63
N ASP A 6 -5.14 -8.28 -8.32
CA ASP A 6 -5.68 -7.14 -9.05
C ASP A 6 -6.58 -6.31 -8.10
N LEU A 7 -6.47 -4.99 -8.17
CA LEU A 7 -7.26 -4.03 -7.41
C LEU A 7 -7.94 -3.06 -8.37
N GLN A 8 -9.20 -2.74 -8.14
CA GLN A 8 -9.91 -1.69 -8.89
C GLN A 8 -10.09 -0.47 -7.99
N THR A 9 -9.37 0.60 -8.28
CA THR A 9 -9.49 1.86 -7.53
C THR A 9 -10.67 2.67 -8.08
N GLN A 10 -11.36 3.39 -7.20
CA GLN A 10 -12.64 4.07 -7.51
C GLN A 10 -12.51 5.60 -7.49
N ALA A 11 -11.44 6.12 -6.88
CA ALA A 11 -11.20 7.55 -6.73
C ALA A 11 -9.81 7.91 -7.23
N LYS A 12 -9.57 9.21 -7.46
CA LYS A 12 -8.26 9.73 -7.85
C LYS A 12 -7.20 9.44 -6.80
N GLU A 13 -7.53 9.65 -5.53
CA GLU A 13 -6.66 9.33 -4.39
C GLU A 13 -7.45 8.51 -3.38
N ALA A 14 -6.86 7.44 -2.86
CA ALA A 14 -7.49 6.57 -1.87
C ALA A 14 -6.44 5.72 -1.13
N MET A 15 -6.68 5.41 0.13
CA MET A 15 -5.97 4.35 0.85
C MET A 15 -6.91 3.16 1.00
N ILE A 16 -6.53 2.02 0.46
CA ILE A 16 -7.34 0.79 0.44
C ILE A 16 -6.66 -0.23 1.35
N ASP A 17 -7.36 -0.69 2.40
CA ASP A 17 -6.84 -1.72 3.30
C ASP A 17 -6.72 -3.06 2.55
N ILE A 18 -5.49 -3.55 2.44
CA ILE A 18 -5.11 -4.81 1.79
C ILE A 18 -4.49 -5.81 2.78
N THR A 19 -4.63 -5.58 4.08
CA THR A 19 -4.09 -6.46 5.14
C THR A 19 -4.55 -7.90 4.96
N HIS A 20 -5.82 -8.08 4.58
CA HIS A 20 -6.42 -9.38 4.32
C HIS A 20 -5.75 -10.15 3.17
N LEU A 21 -5.23 -9.46 2.14
CA LEU A 21 -4.51 -10.10 1.03
C LEU A 21 -3.17 -10.66 1.50
N ALA A 22 -2.42 -9.87 2.28
CA ALA A 22 -1.16 -10.31 2.86
C ALA A 22 -1.37 -11.48 3.83
N ALA A 23 -2.36 -11.38 4.73
CA ALA A 23 -2.69 -12.45 5.68
C ALA A 23 -3.12 -13.74 4.98
N LYS A 24 -3.92 -13.63 3.91
CA LYS A 24 -4.30 -14.77 3.05
C LYS A 24 -3.06 -15.44 2.44
N THR A 25 -2.13 -14.66 1.90
CA THR A 25 -0.89 -15.20 1.31
C THR A 25 -0.04 -15.94 2.34
N VAL A 26 0.13 -15.41 3.55
CA VAL A 26 0.86 -16.13 4.63
C VAL A 26 0.21 -17.47 4.93
N LYS A 27 -1.13 -17.48 5.08
CA LYS A 27 -1.89 -18.71 5.35
C LYS A 27 -1.78 -19.73 4.23
N GLU A 28 -1.93 -19.30 2.97
CA GLU A 28 -1.85 -20.18 1.79
C GLU A 28 -0.44 -20.74 1.56
N ALA A 29 0.60 -19.96 1.87
CA ALA A 29 1.98 -20.43 1.78
C ALA A 29 2.40 -21.37 2.91
N GLY A 30 1.63 -21.45 4.00
CA GLY A 30 1.93 -22.32 5.14
C GLY A 30 3.14 -21.90 5.99
N ILE A 31 3.71 -20.72 5.74
CA ILE A 31 4.90 -20.22 6.44
C ILE A 31 4.54 -19.87 7.88
N LYS A 32 5.35 -20.35 8.84
CA LYS A 32 5.16 -20.09 10.27
C LYS A 32 6.05 -18.97 10.79
N GLU A 33 7.30 -18.94 10.37
CA GLU A 33 8.29 -17.93 10.75
C GLU A 33 8.92 -17.36 9.48
N GLY A 34 9.11 -16.05 9.41
CA GLY A 34 9.76 -15.40 8.26
C GLY A 34 9.26 -14.00 7.99
N PHE A 35 9.11 -13.67 6.71
CA PHE A 35 8.76 -12.31 6.29
C PHE A 35 7.74 -12.29 5.14
N CYS A 36 6.92 -11.25 5.13
CA CYS A 36 5.95 -10.91 4.09
C CYS A 36 6.30 -9.56 3.48
N LEU A 37 6.70 -9.55 2.21
CA LEU A 37 6.88 -8.35 1.40
C LEU A 37 5.57 -8.06 0.66
N VAL A 38 5.06 -6.86 0.81
CA VAL A 38 4.01 -6.29 -0.03
C VAL A 38 4.64 -5.24 -0.93
N TYR A 39 4.55 -5.41 -2.24
CA TYR A 39 5.18 -4.56 -3.25
C TYR A 39 4.16 -4.05 -4.27
N VAL A 40 4.26 -2.77 -4.60
CA VAL A 40 3.39 -2.06 -5.54
C VAL A 40 4.18 -1.71 -6.81
N PRO A 41 3.89 -2.35 -7.96
CA PRO A 41 4.60 -2.14 -9.23
C PRO A 41 4.10 -0.90 -9.99
N HIS A 42 3.69 0.17 -9.30
CA HIS A 42 3.09 1.36 -9.90
C HIS A 42 3.79 2.60 -9.39
N THR A 43 4.27 3.46 -10.28
CA THR A 43 5.02 4.68 -9.88
C THR A 43 4.12 5.82 -9.41
N THR A 44 2.79 5.69 -9.54
CA THR A 44 1.77 6.63 -9.07
C THR A 44 0.88 6.06 -7.96
N ALA A 45 1.31 4.96 -7.36
CA ALA A 45 0.70 4.39 -6.17
C ALA A 45 1.80 3.87 -5.22
N GLY A 46 1.49 3.70 -3.95
CA GLY A 46 2.45 3.22 -2.95
C GLY A 46 1.81 2.21 -1.99
N VAL A 47 2.58 1.80 -1.00
CA VAL A 47 2.07 0.99 0.11
C VAL A 47 2.66 1.47 1.43
N THR A 48 1.81 1.59 2.44
CA THR A 48 2.19 2.03 3.78
C THR A 48 1.52 1.16 4.85
N ILE A 49 1.97 1.29 6.09
CA ILE A 49 1.32 0.70 7.27
C ILE A 49 0.88 1.84 8.17
N ASN A 50 -0.40 1.89 8.50
CA ASN A 50 -0.98 2.96 9.33
C ASN A 50 -2.22 2.48 10.09
N GLU A 51 -2.94 3.39 10.74
CA GLU A 51 -4.14 3.07 11.53
C GLU A 51 -5.24 2.39 10.70
N ASN A 52 -5.84 1.33 11.24
CA ASN A 52 -6.92 0.56 10.61
C ASN A 52 -8.29 0.66 11.32
N ALA A 53 -8.40 1.53 12.32
CA ALA A 53 -9.60 1.65 13.15
C ALA A 53 -10.47 2.86 12.78
N ASP A 54 -9.84 4.02 12.65
CA ASP A 54 -10.53 5.29 12.39
C ASP A 54 -10.30 5.74 10.93
N PRO A 55 -11.34 5.79 10.08
CA PRO A 55 -11.21 6.28 8.70
C PRO A 55 -10.83 7.77 8.61
N ASP A 56 -10.98 8.55 9.67
CA ASP A 56 -10.59 9.96 9.68
C ASP A 56 -9.06 10.11 9.53
N VAL A 57 -8.27 9.17 10.04
CA VAL A 57 -6.80 9.21 9.87
C VAL A 57 -6.39 9.02 8.41
N VAL A 58 -7.07 8.15 7.67
CA VAL A 58 -6.85 8.03 6.21
C VAL A 58 -7.19 9.34 5.50
N THR A 59 -8.31 9.98 5.89
CA THR A 59 -8.75 11.25 5.31
C THR A 59 -7.72 12.36 5.58
N ASP A 60 -7.22 12.45 6.81
CA ASP A 60 -6.22 13.43 7.20
C ASP A 60 -4.88 13.22 6.52
N ILE A 61 -4.44 11.97 6.33
CA ILE A 61 -3.22 11.66 5.58
C ILE A 61 -3.34 12.14 4.14
N LEU A 62 -4.44 11.84 3.45
CA LEU A 62 -4.65 12.28 2.07
C LEU A 62 -4.70 13.81 1.97
N ALA A 63 -5.39 14.47 2.90
CA ALA A 63 -5.46 15.93 2.97
C ALA A 63 -4.08 16.56 3.25
N ALA A 64 -3.30 15.98 4.16
CA ALA A 64 -1.94 16.42 4.45
C ALA A 64 -1.02 16.25 3.24
N LEU A 65 -1.08 15.11 2.55
CA LEU A 65 -0.30 14.86 1.34
C LEU A 65 -0.65 15.84 0.22
N ALA A 66 -1.92 16.24 0.08
CA ALA A 66 -2.32 17.27 -0.88
C ALA A 66 -1.75 18.66 -0.56
N ARG A 67 -1.54 18.99 0.73
CA ARG A 67 -0.87 20.24 1.15
C ARG A 67 0.65 20.17 0.95
N ILE A 68 1.27 19.04 1.26
CA ILE A 68 2.72 18.83 1.14
C ILE A 68 3.14 18.76 -0.33
N VAL A 69 2.32 18.13 -1.17
CA VAL A 69 2.56 17.93 -2.60
C VAL A 69 1.43 18.64 -3.38
N PRO A 70 1.51 19.96 -3.54
CA PRO A 70 0.48 20.73 -4.23
C PRO A 70 0.41 20.36 -5.71
N ALA A 71 -0.74 20.64 -6.32
CA ALA A 71 -0.94 20.47 -7.76
C ALA A 71 -0.21 21.57 -8.56
N GLY A 72 0.33 21.21 -9.73
CA GLY A 72 0.96 22.16 -10.65
C GLY A 72 2.40 22.54 -10.30
N GLY A 73 3.03 23.34 -11.14
CA GLY A 73 4.44 23.74 -10.98
C GLY A 73 5.46 22.67 -11.39
N TYR A 74 5.01 21.55 -11.98
CA TYR A 74 5.87 20.48 -12.45
C TYR A 74 6.05 20.52 -13.96
N ARG A 75 7.22 20.06 -14.43
CA ARG A 75 7.56 20.02 -15.87
C ARG A 75 6.90 18.86 -16.61
N HIS A 76 6.49 17.81 -15.92
CA HIS A 76 5.91 16.63 -16.55
C HIS A 76 4.49 16.93 -17.06
N GLY A 77 4.30 16.82 -18.38
CA GLY A 77 3.07 17.26 -19.05
C GLY A 77 1.84 16.39 -18.83
N GLU A 78 1.98 15.17 -18.32
CA GLU A 78 0.82 14.28 -18.03
C GLU A 78 0.02 14.74 -16.81
N GLY A 79 0.57 15.65 -15.99
CA GLY A 79 -0.15 16.27 -14.87
C GLY A 79 -0.24 15.43 -13.59
N ASN A 80 0.40 14.25 -13.55
CA ASN A 80 0.39 13.33 -12.40
C ASN A 80 1.72 13.32 -11.61
N SER A 81 2.60 14.33 -11.78
CA SER A 81 3.79 14.50 -10.93
C SER A 81 3.48 14.47 -9.42
N PRO A 82 2.38 15.07 -8.92
CA PRO A 82 2.02 14.92 -7.51
C PRO A 82 1.87 13.46 -7.09
N ALA A 83 1.30 12.60 -7.94
CA ALA A 83 1.10 11.18 -7.64
C ALA A 83 2.44 10.44 -7.53
N HIS A 84 3.40 10.75 -8.39
CA HIS A 84 4.75 10.19 -8.32
C HIS A 84 5.47 10.55 -7.02
N ILE A 85 5.35 11.80 -6.58
CA ILE A 85 5.98 12.28 -5.33
C ILE A 85 5.31 11.60 -4.13
N LYS A 86 3.97 11.58 -4.07
CA LYS A 86 3.23 10.91 -3.00
C LYS A 86 3.53 9.41 -2.94
N ALA A 87 3.62 8.73 -4.09
CA ALA A 87 4.04 7.33 -4.18
C ALA A 87 5.45 7.11 -3.63
N SER A 88 6.39 8.01 -3.95
CA SER A 88 7.76 7.95 -3.42
C SER A 88 7.82 8.19 -1.91
N LEU A 89 6.96 9.06 -1.37
CA LEU A 89 6.86 9.31 0.08
C LEU A 89 6.28 8.13 0.85
N MET A 90 5.27 7.44 0.29
CA MET A 90 4.71 6.23 0.92
C MET A 90 5.63 5.02 0.77
N GLY A 91 6.38 4.95 -0.33
CA GLY A 91 7.24 3.84 -0.68
C GLY A 91 6.56 2.82 -1.59
N SER A 92 7.38 2.09 -2.34
CA SER A 92 6.93 1.04 -3.27
C SER A 92 6.69 -0.30 -2.58
N ASN A 93 7.12 -0.47 -1.32
CA ASN A 93 6.96 -1.72 -0.59
C ASN A 93 6.95 -1.54 0.93
N GLN A 94 6.41 -2.55 1.61
CA GLN A 94 6.50 -2.76 3.06
C GLN A 94 6.86 -4.21 3.33
N THR A 95 7.66 -4.45 4.36
CA THR A 95 7.99 -5.80 4.83
C THR A 95 7.51 -5.98 6.27
N VAL A 96 6.79 -7.07 6.52
CA VAL A 96 6.20 -7.39 7.82
C VAL A 96 6.73 -8.76 8.27
N VAL A 97 7.08 -8.89 9.55
CA VAL A 97 7.51 -10.16 10.13
C VAL A 97 6.33 -11.12 10.20
N ILE A 98 6.60 -12.41 9.99
CA ILE A 98 5.66 -13.51 10.20
C ILE A 98 6.11 -14.28 11.44
N HIS A 99 5.19 -14.47 12.39
CA HIS A 99 5.41 -15.27 13.59
C HIS A 99 4.17 -16.12 13.88
N GLU A 100 4.36 -17.40 14.21
CA GLU A 100 3.28 -18.39 14.39
C GLU A 100 2.27 -18.43 13.23
N GLY A 101 2.73 -18.16 12.01
CA GLY A 101 1.90 -18.09 10.81
C GLY A 101 0.97 -16.89 10.73
N ARG A 102 1.27 -15.82 11.46
CA ARG A 102 0.52 -14.55 11.46
C ARG A 102 1.46 -13.39 11.16
N LEU A 103 0.92 -12.36 10.51
CA LEU A 103 1.62 -11.09 10.34
C LEU A 103 1.76 -10.41 11.70
N VAL A 104 2.97 -10.00 12.06
CA VAL A 104 3.25 -9.26 13.29
C VAL A 104 2.95 -7.78 13.05
N LEU A 105 1.68 -7.42 13.22
CA LEU A 105 1.17 -6.06 13.19
C LEU A 105 0.68 -5.67 14.59
N GLY A 106 0.83 -4.40 14.97
CA GLY A 106 0.19 -3.86 16.15
C GLY A 106 -1.34 -3.88 16.05
N THR A 107 -2.04 -3.75 17.17
CA THR A 107 -3.51 -3.83 17.24
C THR A 107 -4.22 -2.95 16.22
N TRP A 108 -3.68 -1.74 15.99
CA TRP A 108 -4.26 -0.74 15.10
C TRP A 108 -3.52 -0.61 13.77
N GLN A 109 -2.60 -1.51 13.44
CA GLN A 109 -1.85 -1.41 12.18
C GLN A 109 -2.53 -2.21 11.06
N GLY A 110 -2.80 -1.53 9.95
CA GLY A 110 -3.22 -2.11 8.67
C GLY A 110 -2.25 -1.78 7.55
N ILE A 111 -2.20 -2.65 6.54
CA ILE A 111 -1.41 -2.47 5.32
C ILE A 111 -2.31 -1.83 4.27
N TYR A 112 -1.92 -0.66 3.77
CA TYR A 112 -2.72 0.12 2.82
C TYR A 112 -2.06 0.23 1.46
N PHE A 113 -2.79 -0.11 0.41
CA PHE A 113 -2.49 0.33 -0.96
C PHE A 113 -2.89 1.79 -1.09
N CYS A 114 -1.96 2.65 -1.47
CA CYS A 114 -2.18 4.10 -1.59
C CYS A 114 -2.26 4.47 -3.08
N GLU A 115 -3.47 4.69 -3.60
CA GLU A 115 -3.71 5.23 -4.93
C GLU A 115 -3.56 6.75 -4.94
N PHE A 116 -2.87 7.30 -5.93
CA PHE A 116 -2.72 8.75 -6.11
C PHE A 116 -3.03 9.24 -7.53
N ASP A 117 -3.36 8.33 -8.46
CA ASP A 117 -3.68 8.66 -9.86
C ASP A 117 -4.80 7.75 -10.41
N GLY A 118 -5.80 7.46 -9.59
CA GLY A 118 -6.96 6.64 -9.97
C GLY A 118 -8.05 7.43 -10.73
N PRO A 119 -9.19 6.80 -11.05
CA PRO A 119 -9.49 5.36 -10.88
C PRO A 119 -8.77 4.51 -11.93
N ARG A 120 -8.16 3.39 -11.51
CA ARG A 120 -7.38 2.48 -12.36
C ARG A 120 -7.48 1.03 -11.91
N ARG A 121 -7.21 0.11 -12.84
CA ARG A 121 -6.85 -1.27 -12.50
C ARG A 121 -5.39 -1.30 -12.07
N ARG A 122 -5.17 -1.73 -10.83
CA ARG A 122 -3.88 -1.81 -10.16
C ARG A 122 -3.55 -3.25 -9.83
N LYS A 123 -2.29 -3.45 -9.46
CA LYS A 123 -1.74 -4.73 -9.03
C LYS A 123 -1.01 -4.51 -7.71
N VAL A 124 -1.07 -5.50 -6.83
CA VAL A 124 -0.19 -5.61 -5.67
C VAL A 124 0.43 -7.00 -5.67
N HIS A 125 1.72 -7.06 -5.37
CA HIS A 125 2.49 -8.28 -5.27
C HIS A 125 2.76 -8.59 -3.81
N VAL A 126 2.49 -9.82 -3.40
CA VAL A 126 2.82 -10.29 -2.04
C VAL A 126 3.78 -11.46 -2.16
N LYS A 127 4.99 -11.31 -1.60
CA LYS A 127 5.98 -12.37 -1.56
C LYS A 127 6.26 -12.74 -0.11
N VAL A 128 6.25 -14.03 0.17
CA VAL A 128 6.61 -14.57 1.48
C VAL A 128 7.79 -15.53 1.37
N TRP A 129 8.64 -15.53 2.40
CA TRP A 129 9.78 -16.43 2.54
C TRP A 129 10.02 -16.75 4.01
N GLU A 130 10.56 -17.95 4.25
CA GLU A 130 10.99 -18.38 5.58
C GLU A 130 12.25 -17.61 6.01
N GLY A 131 12.39 -17.42 7.31
CA GLY A 131 13.57 -16.83 7.96
C GLY A 131 14.55 -17.88 8.43
#